data_AF-A0A072N648-F1
#
_entry.id   AF-A0A072N648-F1
#
_cell.length_a   1.000
_cell.length_b   1.000
_cell.length_c   1.000
_cell.angle_alpha   90.00
_cell.angle_beta   90.00
_cell.angle_gamma   90.00
#
_symmetry.space_group_name_H-M   'P 1'
#
loop_
_entity.id
_entity.type
_entity.pdbx_description
1 polymer ?
#
loop_
_entity_poly.entity_id
_entity_poly.type
_entity_poly.pdbx_seq_one_letter_code
_entity_poly.pdbx_strand_id
1 'polypeptide(L)'
;MLKLITTAQQAGFTLEELTALLPSNIENWDHGSLLDTLKQKVRDIEEVQKRLAESKSQLLEVLAEIENKPSDMDCADNAKRVLSQFGMVQASSPSSES
;
A
#
# COMPACT_ATOMS: atom_id res chain seq x y z
N MET A 1 -1.10 -13.49 -27.55
CA MET A 1 -1.64 -12.11 -27.42
C MET A 1 -2.44 -11.93 -26.14
N LEU A 2 -3.51 -12.72 -25.90
CA LEU A 2 -4.32 -12.63 -24.66
C LEU A 2 -3.53 -12.75 -23.35
N LYS A 3 -2.57 -13.68 -23.24
CA LYS A 3 -1.76 -13.83 -22.03
C LYS A 3 -0.94 -12.57 -21.67
N LEU A 4 -0.41 -11.87 -22.68
CA LEU A 4 0.38 -10.65 -22.47
C LEU A 4 -0.50 -9.50 -21.93
N ILE A 5 -1.71 -9.38 -22.49
CA ILE A 5 -2.70 -8.40 -22.05
C ILE A 5 -3.14 -8.70 -20.61
N THR A 6 -3.45 -9.96 -20.29
CA THR A 6 -3.85 -10.35 -18.93
C THR A 6 -2.74 -10.09 -17.92
N THR A 7 -1.49 -10.45 -18.22
CA THR A 7 -0.35 -10.19 -17.34
C THR A 7 -0.13 -8.70 -17.12
N ALA A 8 -0.27 -7.88 -18.16
CA ALA A 8 -0.10 -6.44 -18.04
C ALA A 8 -1.24 -5.77 -17.25
N GLN A 9 -2.49 -6.18 -17.46
CA GLN A 9 -3.61 -5.69 -16.64
C GLN A 9 -3.44 -6.05 -15.17
N GLN A 10 -2.94 -7.26 -14.86
CA GLN A 10 -2.61 -7.67 -13.48
C GLN A 10 -1.45 -6.86 -12.88
N ALA A 11 -0.51 -6.43 -13.71
CA ALA A 11 0.56 -5.51 -13.33
C ALA A 11 0.11 -4.04 -13.23
N GLY A 12 -1.20 -3.78 -13.36
CA GLY A 12 -1.80 -2.46 -13.18
C GLY A 12 -1.75 -1.57 -14.42
N PHE A 13 -1.46 -2.12 -15.61
CA PHE A 13 -1.59 -1.35 -16.85
C PHE A 13 -3.06 -1.06 -17.19
N THR A 14 -3.39 0.19 -17.51
CA THR A 14 -4.71 0.54 -18.03
C THR A 14 -4.87 0.03 -19.47
N LEU A 15 -6.11 -0.02 -19.95
CA LEU A 15 -6.37 -0.41 -21.33
C LEU A 15 -5.77 0.60 -22.32
N GLU A 16 -5.75 1.91 -21.98
CA GLU A 16 -5.11 2.94 -22.81
C GLU A 16 -3.59 2.76 -22.86
N GLU A 17 -2.94 2.50 -21.72
CA GLU A 17 -1.51 2.21 -21.65
C GLU A 17 -1.18 0.95 -22.48
N LEU A 18 -2.00 -0.09 -22.39
CA LEU A 18 -1.83 -1.32 -23.17
C LEU A 18 -1.98 -1.09 -24.67
N THR A 19 -2.93 -0.26 -25.07
CA THR A 19 -3.18 0.06 -26.48
C THR A 19 -2.06 0.94 -27.04
N ALA A 20 -1.46 1.79 -26.22
CA ALA A 20 -0.28 2.57 -26.58
C ALA A 20 1.00 1.71 -26.69
N LEU A 21 1.10 0.65 -25.89
CA LEU A 21 2.25 -0.28 -25.89
C LEU A 21 2.19 -1.36 -26.98
N LEU A 22 0.98 -1.69 -27.43
CA LEU A 22 0.74 -2.67 -28.48
C LEU A 22 0.60 -1.95 -29.83
N PRO A 23 1.62 -1.99 -30.71
CA PRO A 23 1.50 -1.36 -32.01
C PRO A 23 0.40 -2.05 -32.83
N SER A 24 -0.45 -1.26 -33.46
CA SER A 24 -1.43 -1.74 -34.44
C SER A 24 -0.77 -2.20 -35.75
N ASN A 25 0.47 -1.79 -36.02
CA ASN A 25 1.36 -2.35 -37.05
C ASN A 25 2.80 -2.46 -36.51
N ILE A 26 3.38 -3.67 -36.54
CA ILE A 26 4.73 -4.00 -36.03
C ILE A 26 5.85 -3.25 -36.79
N GLU A 27 5.59 -2.81 -38.03
CA GLU A 27 6.61 -2.19 -38.88
C GLU A 27 7.14 -0.83 -38.38
N ASN A 28 6.38 -0.13 -37.53
CA ASN A 28 6.77 1.16 -36.93
C ASN A 28 6.88 1.09 -35.40
N TRP A 29 7.21 -0.09 -34.86
CA TRP A 29 7.26 -0.30 -33.42
C TRP A 29 8.42 0.45 -32.76
N ASP A 30 8.11 1.44 -31.93
CA ASP A 30 9.09 2.10 -31.07
C ASP A 30 9.42 1.24 -29.85
N HIS A 31 10.41 0.37 -30.04
CA HIS A 31 10.95 -0.50 -28.99
C HIS A 31 11.49 0.29 -27.79
N GLY A 32 12.01 1.51 -28.00
CA GLY A 32 12.56 2.34 -26.93
C GLY A 32 11.47 2.78 -25.96
N SER A 33 10.39 3.35 -26.49
CA SER A 33 9.24 3.78 -25.71
C SER A 33 8.61 2.63 -24.91
N LEU A 34 8.41 1.45 -25.53
CA LEU A 34 7.89 0.28 -24.83
C LEU A 34 8.78 -0.13 -23.64
N LEU A 35 10.09 -0.20 -23.87
CA LEU A 35 11.03 -0.60 -22.83
C LEU A 35 11.00 0.38 -21.66
N ASP A 36 10.92 1.69 -21.94
CA ASP A 36 10.86 2.72 -20.92
C ASP A 36 9.56 2.68 -20.13
N THR A 37 8.42 2.48 -20.79
CA THR A 37 7.11 2.31 -20.12
C THR A 37 7.08 1.06 -19.25
N LEU A 38 7.59 -0.09 -19.73
CA LEU A 38 7.66 -1.31 -18.93
C LEU A 38 8.57 -1.12 -17.70
N LYS A 39 9.74 -0.50 -17.87
CA LYS A 39 10.65 -0.19 -16.76
C LYS A 39 10.02 0.77 -15.75
N GLN A 40 9.27 1.77 -16.21
CA GLN A 40 8.56 2.68 -15.32
C GLN A 40 7.51 1.92 -14.51
N LYS A 41 6.72 1.05 -15.14
CA LYS A 41 5.71 0.26 -14.42
C LYS A 41 6.33 -0.65 -13.36
N VAL A 42 7.48 -1.25 -13.64
CA VAL A 42 8.21 -2.04 -12.65
C VAL A 42 8.57 -1.18 -11.44
N ARG A 43 9.09 0.04 -11.65
CA ARG A 43 9.39 0.97 -10.55
C ARG A 43 8.14 1.37 -9.76
N ASP A 44 7.03 1.63 -10.44
CA ASP A 44 5.77 1.97 -9.78
C ASP A 44 5.27 0.82 -8.89
N ILE A 45 5.38 -0.43 -9.37
CA ILE A 45 5.04 -1.63 -8.60
C ILE A 45 5.97 -1.76 -7.38
N GLU A 46 7.27 -1.55 -7.54
CA GLU A 46 8.23 -1.59 -6.43
C GLU A 46 7.91 -0.55 -5.35
N GLU A 47 7.50 0.66 -5.74
CA GLU A 47 7.09 1.68 -4.79
C GLU A 47 5.83 1.27 -4.02
N VAL A 48 4.83 0.71 -4.71
CA VAL A 48 3.62 0.18 -4.07
C VAL A 48 3.95 -0.97 -3.11
N GLN A 49 4.84 -1.89 -3.51
CA GLN A 49 5.28 -2.99 -2.66
C GLN A 49 5.99 -2.49 -1.40
N LYS A 50 6.85 -1.47 -1.51
CA LYS A 50 7.52 -0.86 -0.35
C LYS A 50 6.50 -0.27 0.62
N ARG A 51 5.57 0.55 0.11
CA ARG A 51 4.50 1.14 0.94
C ARG A 51 3.64 0.06 1.60
N LEU A 52 3.33 -1.03 0.88
CA LEU A 52 2.57 -2.14 1.44
C LEU A 52 3.34 -2.88 2.54
N ALA A 53 4.66 -3.07 2.37
CA ALA A 53 5.51 -3.68 3.39
C ALA A 53 5.57 -2.82 4.66
N GLU A 54 5.71 -1.50 4.51
CA GLU A 54 5.68 -0.55 5.63
C GLU A 54 4.33 -0.59 6.36
N SER A 55 3.22 -0.49 5.63
CA SER A 55 1.87 -0.58 6.21
C SER A 55 1.63 -1.92 6.90
N LYS A 56 2.09 -3.03 6.32
CA LYS A 56 1.98 -4.37 6.94
C LYS A 56 2.76 -4.41 8.25
N SER A 57 3.97 -3.86 8.30
CA SER A 57 4.78 -3.83 9.52
C SER A 57 4.07 -3.07 10.64
N GLN A 58 3.49 -1.90 10.33
CA GLN A 58 2.72 -1.11 11.28
C GLN A 58 1.48 -1.87 11.81
N LEU A 59 0.74 -2.54 10.92
CA LEU A 59 -0.42 -3.34 11.32
C LEU A 59 -0.04 -4.52 12.23
N LEU A 60 1.11 -5.16 11.97
CA LEU A 60 1.62 -6.23 12.83
C LEU A 60 2.04 -5.72 14.21
N GLU A 61 2.60 -4.51 14.29
CA GLU A 61 2.92 -3.86 15.57
C GLU A 61 1.64 -3.57 16.37
N VAL A 62 0.62 -3.01 15.73
CA VAL A 62 -0.69 -2.79 16.36
C VAL A 62 -1.29 -4.11 16.86
N LEU A 63 -1.21 -5.18 16.07
CA LEU A 63 -1.71 -6.49 16.46
C LEU A 63 -0.96 -7.04 17.68
N ALA A 64 0.37 -6.97 17.68
CA ALA A 64 1.19 -7.41 18.80
C ALA A 64 0.85 -6.65 20.09
N GLU A 65 0.58 -5.35 20.00
CA GLU A 65 0.15 -4.55 21.16
C GLU A 65 -1.23 -4.97 21.67
N ILE A 66 -2.16 -5.32 20.79
CA ILE A 66 -3.48 -5.83 21.17
C ILE A 66 -3.38 -7.22 21.80
N GLU A 67 -2.56 -8.10 21.24
CA GLU A 67 -2.36 -9.48 21.71
C GLU A 67 -1.62 -9.54 23.05
N ASN A 68 -0.66 -8.65 23.29
CA ASN A 68 0.08 -8.54 24.56
C ASN A 68 -0.69 -7.77 25.65
N LYS A 69 -2.01 -7.90 25.66
CA LYS A 69 -2.87 -7.32 26.70
C LYS A 69 -2.45 -7.86 28.09
N PRO A 70 -2.14 -6.99 29.06
CA PRO A 70 -1.90 -7.42 30.44
C PRO A 70 -3.13 -8.10 31.05
N SER A 71 -2.92 -9.18 31.80
CA SER A 71 -4.00 -10.01 32.38
C SER A 71 -4.87 -9.27 33.39
N ASP A 72 -4.34 -8.20 33.98
CA ASP A 72 -4.98 -7.34 34.98
C ASP A 72 -5.65 -6.09 34.36
N MET A 73 -5.57 -5.91 33.04
CA MET A 73 -6.12 -4.75 32.34
C MET A 73 -7.50 -5.05 31.75
N ASP A 74 -8.42 -4.09 31.82
CA ASP A 74 -9.71 -4.19 31.11
C ASP A 74 -9.55 -3.93 29.60
N CYS A 75 -10.58 -4.22 28.81
CA CYS A 75 -10.51 -4.05 27.36
C CYS A 75 -10.52 -2.58 26.91
N ALA A 76 -11.15 -1.68 27.67
CA ALA A 76 -11.26 -0.27 27.33
C ALA A 76 -9.93 0.47 27.56
N ASP A 77 -9.24 0.16 28.65
CA ASP A 77 -7.93 0.71 28.97
C ASP A 77 -6.84 0.11 28.07
N ASN A 78 -6.96 -1.16 27.67
CA ASN A 78 -6.11 -1.74 26.63
C ASN A 78 -6.27 -1.00 25.28
N ALA A 79 -7.51 -0.68 24.88
CA ALA A 79 -7.76 0.08 23.66
C ALA A 79 -7.19 1.50 23.73
N LYS A 80 -7.36 2.20 24.86
CA LYS A 80 -6.74 3.53 25.08
C LYS A 80 -5.22 3.47 25.01
N ARG A 81 -4.59 2.47 25.64
CA ARG A 81 -3.14 2.24 25.61
C ARG A 81 -2.63 2.09 24.18
N VAL A 82 -3.22 1.15 23.43
CA VAL A 82 -2.88 0.89 22.02
C VAL A 82 -3.03 2.16 21.21
N LEU A 83 -4.20 2.82 21.26
CA LEU A 83 -4.45 4.03 20.47
C LEU A 83 -3.54 5.21 20.85
N SER A 84 -3.09 5.30 22.11
CA SER A 84 -2.17 6.35 22.56
C SER A 84 -0.75 6.11 22.06
N GLN A 85 -0.30 4.84 22.00
CA GLN A 85 1.02 4.45 21.49
C GLN A 85 1.19 4.76 19.99
N PHE A 86 0.09 4.72 19.22
CA PHE A 86 0.05 5.10 17.81
C PHE A 86 -0.40 6.55 17.57
N GLY A 87 -0.50 7.37 18.61
CA GLY A 87 -0.83 8.80 18.50
C GLY A 87 -2.26 9.11 18.01
N MET A 88 -3.18 8.12 18.07
CA MET A 88 -4.57 8.24 17.62
C MET A 88 -5.50 8.84 18.67
N VAL A 89 -5.04 9.00 19.92
CA VAL A 89 -5.75 9.74 20.98
C VAL A 89 -4.85 10.88 21.43
N GLN A 90 -5.26 12.12 21.15
CA GLN A 90 -4.69 13.27 21.87
C GLN A 90 -5.14 13.14 23.33
N ALA A 91 -4.17 13.12 24.26
CA ALA A 91 -4.45 13.23 25.68
C ALA A 91 -5.36 14.45 25.89
N SER A 92 -6.63 14.21 26.18
CA SER A 92 -7.56 15.25 26.56
C SER A 92 -7.03 15.88 27.85
N SER A 93 -6.53 17.11 27.76
CA SER A 93 -6.17 17.92 28.92
C SER A 93 -7.35 17.94 29.90
N PRO A 94 -7.12 17.84 31.22
CA PRO A 94 -8.19 17.93 32.18
C PRO A 94 -8.75 19.34 32.14
N SER A 95 -10.03 19.47 31.80
CA SER A 95 -10.79 20.70 31.97
C SER A 95 -10.73 21.11 33.43
N SER A 96 -10.02 22.20 33.71
CA SER A 96 -10.09 22.91 34.99
C SER A 96 -11.47 23.54 35.11
N GLU A 97 -12.35 22.90 35.88
CA GLU A 97 -13.60 23.48 36.37
C GLU A 97 -13.26 24.43 37.52
N SER A 98 -13.75 25.67 37.47
CA SER A 98 -13.68 26.69 38.52
C SER A 98 -15.05 27.30 38.72
#